data_AF-A0A5P2G388-F1
#
_entry.id   AF-A0A5P2G388-F1
#
_cell.length_a   1.000
_cell.length_b   1.000
_cell.length_c   1.000
_cell.angle_alpha   90.00
_cell.angle_beta   90.00
_cell.angle_gamma   90.00
#
_symmetry.space_group_name_H-M   'P 1'
#
loop_
_entity.id
_entity.type
_entity.pdbx_description
1 polymer ?
#
loop_
_entity_poly.entity_id
_entity_poly.type
_entity_poly.pdbx_seq_one_letter_code
_entity_poly.pdbx_strand_id
1 'polypeptide(L)'
;MTENELKYRIKNAIVLLTDGHSFKVGDLTFGAKDNSHFSVTGWTRCNEFQYLTKNRALTELDEIKDLFHKMISVSSELTDFVKSRKIEYCFSYDYGMGGFEICSETDGQIKWITTLEK
;
A
#
# COMPACT_ATOMS: atom_id res chain seq x y z
N MET A 1 -0.09 16.85 4.31
CA MET A 1 -1.50 16.72 3.89
C MET A 1 -2.36 16.91 5.11
N THR A 2 -3.34 17.81 5.05
CA THR A 2 -4.29 18.04 6.15
C THR A 2 -5.35 16.92 6.20
N GLU A 3 -6.08 16.80 7.31
CA GLU A 3 -7.15 15.80 7.44
C GLU A 3 -8.26 16.01 6.39
N ASN A 4 -8.62 17.26 6.08
CA ASN A 4 -9.61 17.58 5.07
C ASN A 4 -9.15 17.22 3.65
N GLU A 5 -7.88 17.47 3.33
CA GLU A 5 -7.28 17.06 2.06
C GLU A 5 -7.25 15.54 1.93
N LEU A 6 -6.92 14.83 3.00
CA LEU A 6 -6.91 13.36 3.03
C LEU A 6 -8.32 12.81 2.78
N LYS A 7 -9.33 13.30 3.50
CA LYS A 7 -10.73 12.89 3.31
C LYS A 7 -11.20 13.12 1.87
N TYR A 8 -10.88 14.28 1.29
CA TYR A 8 -11.22 14.57 -0.11
C TYR A 8 -10.52 13.62 -1.08
N ARG A 9 -9.23 13.33 -0.88
CA ARG A 9 -8.49 12.38 -1.73
C ARG A 9 -9.01 10.95 -1.60
N ILE A 10 -9.41 10.52 -0.41
CA ILE A 10 -10.01 9.19 -0.19
C ILE A 10 -11.32 9.06 -0.96
N LYS A 11 -12.19 10.08 -0.95
CA LYS A 11 -13.44 10.07 -1.75
C LYS A 11 -13.17 9.82 -3.22
N ASN A 12 -12.23 10.57 -3.80
CA ASN A 12 -11.85 10.41 -5.20
C ASN A 12 -11.22 9.03 -5.46
N ALA A 13 -10.41 8.53 -4.52
CA ALA A 13 -9.83 7.20 -4.60
C ALA A 13 -10.92 6.13 -4.67
N ILE A 14 -11.93 6.17 -3.79
CA ILE A 14 -13.01 5.18 -3.75
C ILE A 14 -13.77 5.09 -5.08
N VAL A 15 -14.04 6.23 -5.73
CA VAL A 15 -14.67 6.26 -7.05
C VAL A 15 -13.82 5.50 -8.07
N LEU A 16 -12.52 5.85 -8.17
CA LEU A 16 -11.61 5.22 -9.12
C LEU A 16 -11.36 3.74 -8.83
N LEU A 17 -11.29 3.37 -7.55
CA LEU A 17 -11.13 2.00 -7.09
C LEU A 17 -12.36 1.13 -7.43
N THR A 18 -13.57 1.71 -7.38
CA THR A 18 -14.79 1.02 -7.77
C THR A 18 -14.79 0.69 -9.27
N ASP A 19 -14.15 1.53 -10.08
CA ASP A 19 -13.95 1.31 -11.52
C ASP A 19 -12.72 0.42 -11.83
N GLY A 20 -12.05 -0.11 -10.80
CA GLY A 20 -10.88 -0.98 -10.92
C GLY A 20 -9.56 -0.25 -11.17
N HIS A 21 -9.53 1.08 -11.07
CA HIS A 21 -8.32 1.87 -11.22
C HIS A 21 -7.59 2.03 -9.89
N SER A 22 -6.27 1.80 -9.90
CA SER A 22 -5.43 2.13 -8.75
C SER A 22 -5.30 3.65 -8.59
N PHE A 23 -5.20 4.13 -7.35
CA PHE A 23 -5.07 5.55 -7.07
C PHE A 23 -4.11 5.84 -5.93
N LYS A 24 -3.29 6.89 -6.08
CA LYS A 24 -2.31 7.32 -5.06
C LYS A 24 -2.93 8.27 -4.04
N VAL A 25 -2.86 7.92 -2.77
CA VAL A 25 -3.30 8.73 -1.63
C VAL A 25 -2.11 8.95 -0.69
N GLY A 26 -1.50 10.12 -0.77
CA GLY A 26 -0.25 10.40 -0.05
C GLY A 26 0.89 9.54 -0.60
N ASP A 27 1.55 8.79 0.29
CA ASP A 27 2.67 7.91 -0.06
C ASP A 27 2.23 6.49 -0.45
N LEU A 28 0.95 6.17 -0.26
CA LEU A 28 0.38 4.87 -0.56
C LEU A 28 -0.38 4.88 -1.89
N THR A 29 -0.34 3.76 -2.59
CA THR A 29 -1.19 3.50 -3.76
C THR A 29 -2.19 2.44 -3.40
N PHE A 30 -3.47 2.75 -3.57
CA PHE A 30 -4.55 1.82 -3.33
C PHE A 30 -4.95 1.13 -4.63
N GLY A 31 -5.28 -0.15 -4.55
CA GLY A 31 -5.88 -0.92 -5.63
C GLY A 31 -7.08 -1.72 -5.10
N ALA A 32 -8.08 -1.90 -5.95
CA ALA A 32 -9.21 -2.78 -5.69
C ALA A 32 -9.47 -3.57 -6.97
N LYS A 33 -8.93 -4.79 -7.03
CA LYS A 33 -9.09 -5.67 -8.19
C LYS A 33 -10.53 -6.14 -8.35
N ASP A 34 -11.22 -6.32 -7.21
CA ASP A 34 -12.60 -6.79 -7.11
C ASP A 34 -13.21 -6.37 -5.76
N ASN A 35 -14.44 -6.83 -5.48
CA ASN A 35 -15.15 -6.51 -4.24
C ASN A 35 -14.65 -7.28 -3.00
N SER A 36 -13.70 -8.19 -3.17
CA SER A 36 -13.14 -9.03 -2.12
C SER A 36 -11.67 -8.73 -1.79
N HIS A 37 -10.95 -8.01 -2.66
CA HIS A 37 -9.52 -7.71 -2.48
C HIS A 37 -9.25 -6.20 -2.52
N PHE A 38 -8.40 -5.77 -1.59
CA PHE A 38 -7.87 -4.42 -1.53
C PHE A 38 -6.35 -4.48 -1.37
N SER A 39 -5.61 -3.79 -2.23
CA SER A 39 -4.16 -3.71 -2.12
C SER A 39 -3.72 -2.34 -1.63
N VAL A 40 -2.72 -2.34 -0.75
CA VAL A 40 -2.03 -1.14 -0.25
C VAL A 40 -0.58 -1.28 -0.65
N THR A 41 -0.17 -0.53 -1.68
CA THR A 41 1.23 -0.52 -2.12
C THR A 41 1.95 0.68 -1.55
N GLY A 42 3.04 0.42 -0.83
CA GLY A 42 4.03 1.43 -0.51
C GLY A 42 5.34 1.20 -1.27
N TRP A 43 6.10 2.28 -1.39
CA TRP A 43 7.33 2.32 -2.18
C TRP A 43 8.52 2.54 -1.27
N THR A 44 9.58 1.76 -1.46
CA THR A 44 10.77 1.88 -0.63
C THR A 44 11.43 3.25 -0.75
N ARG A 45 12.00 3.73 0.36
CA ARG A 45 12.85 4.92 0.39
C ARG A 45 14.30 4.61 0.05
N CYS A 46 14.63 3.35 -0.20
CA CYS A 46 15.96 2.94 -0.60
C CYS A 46 16.20 3.31 -2.07
N ASN A 47 17.13 4.22 -2.33
CA ASN A 47 17.43 4.66 -3.70
C ASN A 47 18.14 3.58 -4.52
N GLU A 48 18.95 2.74 -3.89
CA GLU A 48 19.70 1.68 -4.57
C GLU A 48 19.23 0.32 -4.09
N PHE A 49 18.59 -0.42 -4.98
CA PHE A 49 18.01 -1.74 -4.68
C PHE A 49 19.02 -2.70 -4.03
N GLN A 50 20.29 -2.66 -4.42
CA GLN A 50 21.35 -3.51 -3.87
C GLN A 50 21.59 -3.33 -2.35
N TYR A 51 21.18 -2.20 -1.77
CA TYR A 51 21.30 -1.95 -0.31
C TYR A 51 20.02 -2.29 0.46
N LEU A 52 19.01 -2.82 -0.22
CA LEU A 52 17.77 -3.23 0.42
C LEU A 52 17.90 -4.65 0.99
N THR A 53 17.91 -4.75 2.32
CA THR A 53 17.92 -6.04 3.02
C THR A 53 16.50 -6.48 3.37
N LYS A 54 16.33 -7.76 3.69
CA LYS A 54 15.03 -8.29 4.16
C LYS A 54 14.53 -7.58 5.41
N ASN A 55 15.39 -7.34 6.39
CA ASN A 55 14.99 -6.66 7.62
C ASN A 55 14.48 -5.25 7.34
N ARG A 56 15.18 -4.50 6.47
CA ARG A 56 14.73 -3.16 6.07
C ARG A 56 13.40 -3.21 5.34
N ALA A 57 13.22 -4.17 4.42
CA ALA A 57 11.96 -4.35 3.71
C ALA A 57 10.78 -4.65 4.67
N LEU A 58 11.00 -5.49 5.67
CA LEU A 58 9.99 -5.79 6.70
C LEU A 58 9.66 -4.56 7.56
N THR A 59 10.67 -3.78 7.96
CA THR A 59 10.46 -2.54 8.71
C THR A 59 9.66 -1.52 7.89
N GLU A 60 10.01 -1.30 6.62
CA GLU A 60 9.27 -0.37 5.77
C GLU A 60 7.86 -0.88 5.45
N LEU A 61 7.63 -2.19 5.37
CA LEU A 61 6.29 -2.80 5.24
C LEU A 61 5.43 -2.56 6.49
N ASP A 62 5.99 -2.67 7.69
CA ASP A 62 5.28 -2.34 8.93
C ASP A 62 4.93 -0.83 9.00
N GLU A 63 5.82 0.05 8.54
CA GLU A 63 5.52 1.48 8.42
C GLU A 63 4.35 1.76 7.46
N ILE A 64 4.26 1.01 6.35
CA ILE A 64 3.15 1.10 5.39
C ILE A 64 1.83 0.69 6.04
N LYS A 65 1.84 -0.42 6.79
CA LYS A 65 0.67 -0.90 7.55
C LYS A 65 0.21 0.13 8.57
N ASP A 66 1.15 0.70 9.33
CA ASP A 66 0.86 1.75 10.31
C ASP A 66 0.28 3.02 9.67
N LEU A 67 0.84 3.45 8.53
CA LEU A 67 0.33 4.59 7.79
C LEU A 67 -1.10 4.34 7.29
N PHE A 68 -1.37 3.16 6.75
CA PHE A 68 -2.70 2.80 6.29
C PHE A 68 -3.71 2.72 7.44
N HIS A 69 -3.35 2.10 8.58
CA HIS A 69 -4.21 2.08 9.76
C HIS A 69 -4.54 3.49 10.28
N LYS A 70 -3.59 4.43 10.22
CA LYS A 70 -3.84 5.84 10.52
C LYS A 70 -4.81 6.48 9.52
N MET A 71 -4.73 6.15 8.23
CA MET A 71 -5.69 6.65 7.23
C MET A 71 -7.10 6.11 7.46
N ILE A 72 -7.23 4.83 7.82
CA ILE A 72 -8.51 4.21 8.16
C ILE A 72 -9.10 4.87 9.42
N SER A 73 -8.32 5.07 10.47
CA SER A 73 -8.82 5.62 11.74
C SER A 73 -9.40 7.04 11.64
N VAL A 74 -8.99 7.82 10.63
CA VAL A 74 -9.50 9.18 10.38
C VAL A 74 -10.55 9.27 9.27
N SER A 75 -10.81 8.17 8.55
CA SER A 75 -11.77 8.12 7.45
C SER A 75 -12.72 6.93 7.58
N SER A 76 -13.96 7.22 8.01
CA SER A 76 -15.04 6.24 8.05
C SER A 76 -15.34 5.67 6.66
N GLU A 77 -15.24 6.49 5.61
CA GLU A 77 -15.49 6.08 4.22
C GLU A 77 -14.47 5.02 3.75
N LEU A 78 -13.18 5.24 4.04
CA LEU A 78 -12.16 4.23 3.75
C LEU A 78 -12.35 2.98 4.61
N THR A 79 -12.68 3.16 5.90
CA THR A 79 -12.98 2.06 6.83
C THR A 79 -14.10 1.17 6.28
N ASP A 80 -15.23 1.76 5.92
CA ASP A 80 -16.40 1.04 5.40
C ASP A 80 -16.08 0.38 4.06
N PHE A 81 -15.29 1.05 3.21
CA PHE A 81 -14.85 0.48 1.94
C PHE A 81 -14.00 -0.77 2.15
N VAL A 82 -13.04 -0.79 3.07
CA VAL A 82 -12.14 -1.97 3.19
C VAL A 82 -12.66 -3.06 4.13
N LYS A 83 -13.70 -2.79 4.93
CA LYS A 83 -14.19 -3.69 6.00
C LYS A 83 -14.51 -5.12 5.56
N SER A 84 -15.04 -5.31 4.35
CA SER A 84 -15.40 -6.63 3.81
C SER A 84 -14.37 -7.20 2.83
N ARG A 85 -13.22 -6.55 2.70
CA ARG A 85 -12.18 -6.89 1.72
C ARG A 85 -10.98 -7.47 2.45
N LYS A 86 -10.34 -8.46 1.83
CA LYS A 86 -9.03 -8.93 2.21
C LYS A 86 -8.00 -7.87 1.84
N ILE A 87 -7.18 -7.46 2.80
CA ILE A 87 -6.14 -6.46 2.58
C ILE A 87 -4.81 -7.16 2.31
N GLU A 88 -4.22 -6.82 1.18
CA GLU A 88 -2.86 -7.19 0.79
C GLU A 88 -1.96 -5.95 0.91
N TYR A 89 -0.92 -6.03 1.74
CA TYR A 89 0.08 -4.98 1.86
C TYR A 89 1.25 -5.31 0.95
N CYS A 90 1.50 -4.50 -0.07
CA CYS A 90 2.57 -4.68 -1.04
C CYS A 90 3.71 -3.69 -0.74
N PHE A 91 4.95 -4.19 -0.72
CA PHE A 91 6.15 -3.38 -0.66
C PHE A 91 6.91 -3.47 -1.98
N SER A 92 7.13 -2.32 -2.61
CA SER A 92 7.64 -2.24 -3.97
C SER A 92 8.84 -1.30 -4.10
N TYR A 93 9.68 -1.55 -5.09
CA TYR A 93 10.78 -0.66 -5.49
C TYR A 93 10.36 0.13 -6.73
N ASP A 94 10.55 1.44 -6.71
CA ASP A 94 10.36 2.33 -7.86
C ASP A 94 11.73 2.66 -8.46
N TYR A 95 11.94 2.28 -9.72
CA TYR A 95 13.17 2.56 -10.47
C TYR A 95 13.04 3.76 -11.42
N GLY A 96 12.01 4.59 -11.23
CA GLY A 96 11.76 5.85 -11.95
C GLY A 96 10.98 5.69 -13.26
N MET A 97 11.13 4.57 -13.97
CA MET A 97 10.35 4.25 -15.17
C MET A 97 9.24 3.22 -14.91
N GLY A 98 9.10 2.78 -13.67
CA GLY A 98 8.17 1.75 -13.24
C GLY A 98 8.58 1.23 -11.87
N GLY A 99 7.96 0.13 -11.46
CA GLY A 99 8.34 -0.53 -10.23
C GLY A 99 8.07 -2.01 -10.25
N PHE A 100 8.66 -2.72 -9.28
CA PHE A 100 8.42 -4.14 -9.08
C PHE A 100 8.20 -4.43 -7.60
N GLU A 101 7.38 -5.44 -7.33
CA GLU A 101 7.07 -5.87 -5.99
C GLU A 101 8.24 -6.65 -5.38
N ILE A 102 8.60 -6.32 -4.16
CA ILE A 102 9.66 -6.98 -3.39
C ILE A 102 9.03 -8.09 -2.55
N CYS A 103 8.04 -7.74 -1.74
CA CYS A 103 7.28 -8.66 -0.92
C CYS A 103 5.86 -8.13 -0.69
N SER A 104 4.97 -9.03 -0.28
CA SER A 104 3.63 -8.70 0.16
C SER A 104 3.27 -9.45 1.44
N GLU A 105 2.35 -8.88 2.21
CA GLU A 105 1.77 -9.52 3.38
C GLU A 105 0.25 -9.59 3.23
N THR A 106 -0.30 -10.76 3.52
CA THR A 106 -1.74 -10.98 3.63
C THR A 106 -2.00 -11.90 4.82
N ASP A 107 -2.90 -11.51 5.72
CA ASP A 107 -3.22 -12.25 6.96
C ASP A 107 -1.97 -12.63 7.79
N GLY A 108 -0.97 -11.74 7.87
CA GLY A 108 0.29 -11.99 8.57
C GLY A 108 1.26 -12.92 7.85
N GLN A 109 0.91 -13.44 6.67
CA GLN A 109 1.78 -14.30 5.87
C GLN A 109 2.52 -13.46 4.83
N ILE A 110 3.86 -13.51 4.90
CA ILE A 110 4.73 -12.76 4.00
C ILE A 110 5.12 -13.64 2.81
N LYS A 111 4.87 -13.12 1.61
CA LYS A 111 5.32 -13.68 0.35
C LYS A 111 6.47 -12.82 -0.19
N TRP A 112 7.60 -13.45 -0.49
CA TRP A 112 8.72 -12.80 -1.18
C TRP A 112 8.59 -13.02 -2.68
N ILE A 113 8.65 -11.92 -3.45
CA ILE A 113 8.57 -11.93 -4.92
C ILE A 113 9.97 -11.77 -5.48
N THR A 114 10.76 -10.87 -4.88
CA THR A 114 12.14 -10.60 -5.27
C THR A 114 13.11 -11.15 -4.25
N THR A 115 14.23 -11.72 -4.72
CA THR A 115 15.32 -12.15 -3.86
C THR A 115 16.15 -10.94 -3.45
N LEU A 116 16.24 -10.70 -2.14
CA LEU A 116 17.16 -9.73 -1.54
C LEU A 116 18.36 -10.47 -0.96
N GLU A 117 19.54 -9.85 -1.07
CA GLU A 117 20.72 -10.32 -0.34
C GLU A 117 20.53 -10.13 1.18
N LYS A 118 21.26 -10.93 1.98
CA LYS A 118 21.07 -11.04 3.43
C LYS A 118 21.34 -9.73 4.16
#